data_AF-A0A367LWX7-F1
#
_entry.id   AF-A0A367LWX7-F1
#
_cell.length_a   1.000
_cell.length_b   1.000
_cell.length_c   1.000
_cell.angle_alpha   90.00
_cell.angle_beta   90.00
_cell.angle_gamma   90.00
#
_symmetry.space_group_name_H-M   'P 1'
#
loop_
_entity.id
_entity.type
_entity.pdbx_description
1 polymer ?
#
loop_
_entity_poly.entity_id
_entity_poly.type
_entity_poly.pdbx_seq_one_letter_code
_entity_poly.pdbx_strand_id
1 'polypeptide(L)'
;PYRPLLRALGEGRPLLGLAVHDSDAYLAIPAEHLNACLGRRYAEALHGAGLREVDLLGYCSGGLVALETAKSLIQRGVRVRQLDIVSSYRIPYRVDDERLLLFSFAATLGLDTAALGFPAPERLGQAVQAAH
;
A
#
# COMPACT_ATOMS: atom_id res chain seq x y z
N PRO A 1 -8.61 2.37 6.29
CA PRO A 1 -8.18 3.78 6.10
C PRO A 1 -9.08 4.62 5.16
N TYR A 2 -9.60 4.08 4.05
CA TYR A 2 -10.30 4.90 3.05
C TYR A 2 -11.78 5.24 3.36
N ARG A 3 -12.45 4.49 4.26
CA ARG A 3 -13.88 4.70 4.57
C ARG A 3 -14.27 6.15 4.92
N PRO A 4 -13.53 6.87 5.79
CA PRO A 4 -13.81 8.28 6.07
C PRO A 4 -13.55 9.19 4.86
N LEU A 5 -12.50 8.91 4.08
CA LEU A 5 -12.19 9.65 2.85
C LEU A 5 -13.28 9.50 1.79
N LEU A 6 -13.81 8.29 1.60
CA LEU A 6 -14.91 8.03 0.65
C LEU A 6 -16.14 8.88 0.98
N ARG A 7 -16.44 9.09 2.28
CA ARG A 7 -17.53 9.99 2.71
C ARG A 7 -17.23 11.46 2.42
N ALA A 8 -15.97 11.87 2.56
CA ALA A 8 -15.55 13.26 2.32
C ALA A 8 -15.46 13.63 0.84
N LEU A 9 -15.15 12.67 -0.04
CA LEU A 9 -15.11 12.86 -1.51
C LEU A 9 -16.52 13.06 -2.12
N GLY A 10 -17.57 12.76 -1.36
CA GLY A 10 -18.97 12.87 -1.78
C GLY A 10 -19.40 11.78 -2.78
N GLU A 11 -20.66 11.84 -3.21
CA GLU A 11 -21.26 10.86 -4.13
C GLU A 11 -21.08 11.24 -5.62
N GLY A 12 -20.44 12.37 -5.91
CA GLY A 12 -20.43 12.97 -7.26
C GLY A 12 -19.45 12.35 -8.27
N ARG A 13 -18.61 11.39 -7.87
CA ARG A 13 -17.63 10.73 -8.75
C ARG A 13 -17.58 9.22 -8.49
N PRO A 14 -17.54 8.37 -9.53
CA PRO A 14 -17.31 6.93 -9.36
C PRO A 14 -15.99 6.67 -8.63
N LEU A 15 -16.03 5.81 -7.61
CA LEU A 15 -14.88 5.44 -6.80
C LEU A 15 -14.57 3.95 -7.01
N LEU A 16 -13.33 3.65 -7.40
CA LEU A 16 -12.85 2.29 -7.58
C LEU A 16 -11.72 2.00 -6.58
N GLY A 17 -11.88 0.94 -5.79
CA GLY A 17 -10.81 0.41 -4.95
C GLY A 17 -10.04 -0.69 -5.67
N LEU A 18 -8.71 -0.60 -5.65
CA LEU A 18 -7.83 -1.65 -6.14
C LEU A 18 -7.40 -2.52 -4.96
N ALA A 19 -7.71 -3.81 -5.03
CA ALA A 19 -7.37 -4.78 -4.00
C ALA A 19 -6.58 -5.95 -4.58
N VAL A 20 -5.73 -6.54 -3.75
CA VAL A 20 -5.09 -7.82 -4.07
C VAL A 20 -6.16 -8.90 -3.93
N HIS A 21 -6.44 -9.61 -5.02
CA HIS A 21 -7.43 -10.68 -5.05
C HIS A 21 -6.82 -12.08 -4.97
N ASP A 22 -5.55 -12.21 -5.38
CA ASP A 22 -4.78 -13.45 -5.35
C ASP A 22 -3.50 -13.21 -4.56
N SER A 23 -3.48 -13.77 -3.34
CA SER A 23 -2.35 -13.62 -2.41
C SER A 23 -1.12 -14.38 -2.89
N ASP A 24 -1.27 -15.54 -3.53
CA ASP A 24 -0.14 -16.34 -3.98
C ASP A 24 0.56 -15.64 -5.15
N ALA A 25 -0.22 -15.13 -6.11
CA ALA A 25 0.31 -14.35 -7.23
C ALA A 25 0.89 -12.98 -6.81
N TYR A 26 0.51 -12.46 -5.65
CA TYR A 26 1.10 -11.26 -5.04
C TYR A 26 2.43 -11.60 -4.37
N LEU A 27 2.47 -12.65 -3.56
CA LEU A 27 3.67 -13.08 -2.84
C LEU A 27 4.76 -13.64 -3.76
N ALA A 28 4.40 -14.11 -4.95
CA ALA A 28 5.35 -14.54 -5.97
C ALA A 28 6.11 -13.38 -6.65
N ILE A 29 5.71 -12.12 -6.45
CA ILE A 29 6.39 -10.97 -7.05
C ILE A 29 7.64 -10.62 -6.21
N PRO A 30 8.84 -10.53 -6.80
CA PRO A 30 10.01 -10.05 -6.08
C PRO A 30 9.75 -8.69 -5.44
N ALA A 31 10.10 -8.54 -4.16
CA ALA A 31 9.77 -7.36 -3.38
C ALA A 31 10.30 -6.05 -4.00
N GLU A 32 11.49 -6.11 -4.62
CA GLU A 32 12.13 -5.02 -5.35
C GLU A 32 11.33 -4.56 -6.59
N HIS A 33 10.44 -5.41 -7.10
CA HIS A 33 9.63 -5.17 -8.30
C HIS A 33 8.14 -5.01 -7.99
N LEU A 34 7.73 -5.26 -6.75
CA LEU A 34 6.33 -5.31 -6.31
C LEU A 34 5.51 -4.10 -6.78
N ASN A 35 5.97 -2.89 -6.48
CA ASN A 35 5.24 -1.66 -6.83
C ASN A 35 5.09 -1.49 -8.34
N ALA A 36 6.15 -1.75 -9.11
CA ALA A 36 6.14 -1.62 -10.57
C ALA A 36 5.25 -2.67 -11.24
N CYS A 37 5.30 -3.91 -10.75
CA CYS A 37 4.45 -5.00 -11.22
C CYS A 37 2.96 -4.72 -10.94
N LEU A 38 2.62 -4.30 -9.73
CA LEU A 38 1.25 -3.92 -9.37
C LEU A 38 0.77 -2.72 -10.17
N GLY A 39 1.60 -1.68 -10.30
CA GLY A 39 1.27 -0.50 -11.07
C GLY A 39 0.96 -0.81 -12.54
N ARG A 40 1.76 -1.69 -13.16
CA ARG A 40 1.50 -2.16 -14.52
C ARG A 40 0.19 -2.94 -14.63
N ARG A 41 -0.05 -3.90 -13.72
CA ARG A 41 -1.26 -4.74 -13.70
C ARG A 41 -2.52 -3.90 -13.54
N TYR A 42 -2.51 -2.94 -12.61
CA TYR A 42 -3.67 -2.06 -12.39
C TYR A 42 -3.88 -1.10 -13.57
N ALA A 43 -2.82 -0.54 -14.15
CA ALA A 43 -2.97 0.30 -15.34
C ALA A 43 -3.54 -0.47 -16.54
N GLU A 44 -3.14 -1.73 -16.70
CA GLU A 44 -3.69 -2.62 -17.73
C GLU A 44 -5.17 -2.91 -17.50
N ALA A 45 -5.57 -3.27 -16.27
CA ALA A 45 -6.96 -3.51 -15.93
C ALA A 45 -7.84 -2.26 -16.15
N LEU A 46 -7.38 -1.08 -15.71
CA LEU A 46 -8.10 0.18 -15.88
C LEU A 46 -8.24 0.57 -17.35
N HIS A 47 -7.16 0.43 -18.13
CA HIS A 47 -7.19 0.71 -19.56
C HIS A 47 -8.10 -0.27 -20.31
N GLY A 48 -8.02 -1.57 -19.98
CA GLY A 48 -8.86 -2.62 -20.55
C GLY A 48 -10.35 -2.45 -20.21
N ALA A 49 -10.66 -1.87 -19.05
CA ALA A 49 -12.01 -1.45 -18.67
C ALA A 49 -12.50 -0.18 -19.40
N GLY A 50 -11.69 0.39 -20.31
CA GLY A 50 -12.07 1.52 -21.15
C GLY A 50 -11.83 2.89 -20.52
N LEU A 51 -11.20 2.99 -19.35
CA LEU A 51 -10.92 4.28 -18.73
C LEU A 51 -9.88 5.05 -19.54
N ARG A 52 -10.19 6.32 -19.82
CA ARG A 52 -9.32 7.24 -20.57
C ARG A 52 -8.86 8.45 -19.78
N GLU A 53 -9.48 8.71 -18.64
CA GLU A 53 -9.10 9.77 -17.71
C GLU A 53 -9.37 9.31 -16.27
N VAL A 54 -8.42 9.54 -15.36
CA VAL A 54 -8.53 9.17 -13.93
C VAL A 54 -7.91 10.19 -12.99
N ASP A 55 -8.43 10.22 -11.76
CA ASP A 55 -7.74 10.76 -10.58
C ASP A 55 -7.24 9.56 -9.75
N LEU A 56 -6.02 9.62 -9.23
CA LEU A 56 -5.42 8.54 -8.42
C LEU A 56 -5.10 9.02 -7.02
N LEU A 57 -5.32 8.17 -6.03
CA LEU A 57 -4.97 8.41 -4.63
C LEU A 57 -4.38 7.15 -4.01
N GLY A 58 -3.22 7.28 -3.36
CA GLY A 58 -2.52 6.20 -2.65
C GLY A 58 -2.15 6.59 -1.22
N TYR A 59 -2.28 5.64 -0.29
CA TYR A 59 -1.95 5.84 1.13
C TYR A 59 -0.87 4.84 1.57
N CYS A 60 0.13 5.31 2.34
CA CYS A 60 1.23 4.50 2.84
C CYS A 60 1.96 3.74 1.70
N SER A 61 2.03 2.41 1.73
CA SER A 61 2.60 1.62 0.64
C SER A 61 1.84 1.80 -0.69
N GLY A 62 0.53 2.08 -0.62
CA GLY A 62 -0.31 2.33 -1.79
C GLY A 62 0.07 3.58 -2.58
N GLY A 63 0.80 4.52 -1.98
CA GLY A 63 1.32 5.71 -2.68
C GLY A 63 2.31 5.36 -3.79
N LEU A 64 3.24 4.45 -3.52
CA LEU A 64 4.22 4.00 -4.51
C LEU A 64 3.56 3.19 -5.64
N VAL A 65 2.57 2.37 -5.29
CA VAL A 65 1.76 1.64 -6.28
C VAL A 65 0.94 2.62 -7.14
N ALA A 66 0.35 3.66 -6.55
CA ALA A 66 -0.38 4.68 -7.28
C ALA A 66 0.51 5.46 -8.26
N LEU A 67 1.76 5.78 -7.86
CA LEU A 67 2.75 6.39 -8.73
C LEU A 67 3.10 5.50 -9.94
N GLU A 68 3.39 4.22 -9.70
CA GLU A 68 3.72 3.26 -10.76
C GLU A 68 2.52 2.99 -11.68
N THR A 69 1.30 3.02 -11.13
CA THR A 69 0.04 2.96 -11.91
C THR A 69 -0.10 4.19 -12.80
N ALA A 70 0.11 5.39 -12.26
CA ALA A 70 0.01 6.64 -13.01
C ALA A 70 0.99 6.66 -14.19
N LYS A 71 2.25 6.30 -13.94
CA LYS A 71 3.29 6.17 -14.97
C LYS A 71 2.86 5.22 -16.09
N SER A 72 2.36 4.04 -15.72
CA SER A 72 1.94 3.02 -16.69
C SER A 72 0.68 3.43 -17.46
N LEU A 73 -0.25 4.17 -16.85
CA LEU A 73 -1.44 4.72 -17.51
C LEU A 73 -1.09 5.79 -18.55
N ILE A 74 -0.18 6.70 -18.19
CA ILE A 74 0.31 7.75 -19.10
C ILE A 74 0.95 7.11 -20.33
N GLN A 75 1.79 6.08 -20.15
CA GLN A 75 2.40 5.32 -21.24
C GLN A 75 1.38 4.62 -22.16
N ARG A 76 0.17 4.35 -21.65
CA ARG A 76 -0.95 3.75 -22.40
C ARG A 76 -1.93 4.79 -22.99
N GLY A 77 -1.59 6.08 -22.90
CA GLY A 77 -2.43 7.17 -23.41
C GLY A 77 -3.66 7.46 -22.55
N VAL A 78 -3.69 7.02 -21.29
CA VAL A 78 -4.72 7.40 -20.32
C VAL A 78 -4.29 8.68 -19.62
N ARG A 79 -5.18 9.67 -19.55
CA ARG A 79 -4.92 10.93 -18.85
C ARG A 79 -5.02 10.74 -17.35
N VAL A 80 -3.94 11.03 -16.63
CA VAL A 80 -3.95 11.12 -15.17
C VAL A 80 -4.07 12.60 -14.81
N ARG A 81 -5.23 13.04 -14.32
CA ARG A 81 -5.44 14.46 -13.97
C ARG A 81 -4.77 14.83 -12.66
N GLN A 82 -4.81 13.92 -11.69
CA GLN A 82 -4.30 14.13 -10.35
C GLN A 82 -3.74 12.82 -9.78
N LEU A 83 -2.65 12.93 -9.02
CA LEU A 83 -2.07 11.86 -8.22
C LEU A 83 -1.81 12.39 -6.81
N ASP A 84 -2.61 11.93 -5.86
CA ASP A 84 -2.46 12.26 -4.44
C ASP A 84 -1.76 11.12 -3.69
N ILE A 85 -0.69 11.44 -2.99
CA ILE A 85 0.09 10.48 -2.19
C ILE A 85 0.05 10.93 -0.73
N VAL A 86 -0.52 10.09 0.13
CA VAL A 86 -0.75 10.41 1.55
C VAL A 86 0.04 9.47 2.44
N SER A 87 0.76 10.01 3.43
CA SER A 87 1.50 9.25 4.45
C SER A 87 2.41 8.15 3.89
N SER A 88 3.00 8.37 2.71
CA SER A 88 3.85 7.40 2.03
C SER A 88 5.31 7.76 2.27
N TYR A 89 6.00 6.94 3.05
CA TYR A 89 7.43 7.06 3.31
C TYR A 89 8.12 5.73 2.99
N ARG A 90 9.39 5.78 2.57
CA ARG A 90 10.21 4.56 2.55
C ARG A 90 10.54 4.21 3.99
N ILE A 91 10.30 2.97 4.38
CA ILE A 91 10.85 2.43 5.62
C ILE A 91 12.34 2.20 5.33
N PRO A 92 13.26 2.98 5.94
CA PRO A 92 14.67 2.99 5.52
C PRO A 92 15.46 1.78 6.04
N TYR A 93 14.81 0.90 6.81
CA TYR A 93 15.40 -0.30 7.38
C TYR A 93 14.58 -1.52 6.98
N ARG A 94 15.27 -2.64 6.77
CA ARG A 94 14.62 -3.95 6.67
C ARG A 94 14.34 -4.44 8.09
N VAL A 95 13.08 -4.76 8.37
CA VAL A 95 12.72 -5.49 9.59
C VAL A 95 12.86 -6.98 9.25
N ASP A 96 14.06 -7.52 9.38
CA ASP A 96 14.31 -8.96 9.14
C ASP A 96 14.03 -9.80 10.41
N ASP A 97 13.70 -9.18 11.55
CA ASP A 97 13.29 -9.90 12.76
C ASP A 97 11.79 -10.27 12.68
N GLU A 98 11.53 -11.58 12.56
CA GLU A 98 10.18 -12.15 12.49
C GLU A 98 9.29 -11.74 13.67
N ARG A 99 9.87 -11.50 14.86
CA ARG A 99 9.10 -11.08 16.04
C ARG A 99 8.62 -9.65 15.92
N LEU A 100 9.42 -8.77 15.33
CA LEU A 100 9.02 -7.39 15.06
C LEU A 100 7.93 -7.32 13.97
N LEU A 101 8.05 -8.18 12.94
CA LEU A 101 7.03 -8.33 11.91
C LEU A 101 5.71 -8.83 12.51
N LEU A 102 5.75 -9.91 13.28
CA LEU A 102 4.57 -10.49 13.92
C LEU A 102 3.93 -9.55 14.94
N PHE A 103 4.74 -8.85 15.74
CA PHE A 103 4.25 -7.80 16.64
C PHE A 103 3.50 -6.71 15.87
N SER A 104 4.11 -6.18 14.81
CA SER A 104 3.52 -5.10 14.00
C SER A 104 2.22 -5.55 13.34
N PHE A 105 2.18 -6.79 12.87
CA PHE A 105 0.98 -7.40 12.31
C PHE A 105 -0.13 -7.52 13.37
N ALA A 106 0.18 -8.09 14.55
CA ALA A 106 -0.77 -8.24 15.64
C ALA A 106 -1.31 -6.87 16.13
N ALA A 107 -0.43 -5.88 16.29
CA ALA A 107 -0.81 -4.52 16.65
C ALA A 107 -1.71 -3.86 15.59
N THR A 108 -1.42 -4.08 14.30
CA THR A 108 -2.24 -3.58 13.19
C THR A 108 -3.64 -4.19 13.16
N LEU A 109 -3.77 -5.47 13.55
CA LEU A 109 -5.05 -6.16 13.72
C LEU A 109 -5.80 -5.76 15.00
N GLY A 110 -5.17 -4.96 15.88
CA GLY A 110 -5.74 -4.60 17.17
C GLY A 110 -5.76 -5.75 18.17
N LEU A 111 -4.91 -6.76 18.00
CA LEU A 111 -4.77 -7.88 18.92
C LEU A 111 -4.01 -7.46 20.18
N ASP A 112 -4.29 -8.13 21.30
CA ASP A 112 -3.52 -7.98 22.53
C ASP A 112 -2.13 -8.61 22.34
N THR A 113 -1.15 -7.77 22.04
CA THR A 113 0.22 -8.20 21.80
C THR A 113 0.90 -8.74 23.06
N ALA A 114 0.48 -8.28 24.25
CA ALA A 114 1.00 -8.81 25.52
C ALA A 114 0.49 -10.23 25.77
N ALA A 115 -0.79 -10.51 25.49
CA ALA A 115 -1.34 -11.86 25.55
C ALA A 115 -0.69 -12.82 24.53
N LEU A 116 -0.18 -12.30 23.41
CA LEU A 116 0.59 -13.04 22.42
C LEU A 116 2.07 -13.23 22.80
N GLY A 117 2.49 -12.76 23.97
CA GLY A 117 3.86 -12.92 24.49
C GLY A 117 4.86 -11.90 23.95
N PHE A 118 4.42 -10.84 23.26
CA PHE A 118 5.32 -9.78 22.83
C PHE A 118 5.66 -8.82 23.98
N PRO A 119 6.90 -8.29 24.01
CA PRO A 119 7.27 -7.27 24.99
C PRO A 119 6.51 -5.96 24.74
N ALA A 120 6.44 -5.12 25.78
CA ALA A 120 5.81 -3.81 25.68
C ALA A 120 6.43 -2.97 24.53
N PRO A 121 5.63 -2.15 23.81
CA PRO A 121 6.07 -1.42 22.62
C PRO A 121 7.33 -0.57 22.86
N GLU A 122 7.49 -0.02 24.06
CA GLU A 122 8.61 0.84 24.46
C GLU A 122 9.93 0.06 24.48
N ARG A 123 9.90 -1.22 24.86
CA ARG A 123 11.08 -2.11 24.88
C ARG A 123 11.42 -2.61 23.47
N LEU A 124 10.42 -2.69 22.60
CA LEU A 124 10.59 -3.07 21.21
C LEU A 124 11.34 -1.98 20.42
N GLY A 125 11.00 -0.70 20.65
CA GLY A 125 11.70 0.44 20.05
C GLY A 125 13.19 0.50 20.44
N GLN A 126 13.52 0.13 21.68
CA GLN A 126 14.90 0.03 22.15
C GLN A 126 15.67 -1.12 21.49
N ALA A 127 15.03 -2.26 21.26
CA ALA A 127 15.64 -3.40 20.57
C ALA A 127 15.95 -3.09 19.10
N VAL A 128 15.07 -2.35 18.42
CA VAL A 128 15.30 -1.87 17.04
C VAL A 128 16.45 -0.87 16.97
N GLN A 129 16.57 0.03 17.95
CA GLN A 129 17.68 1.00 18.00
C GLN A 129 19.04 0.35 18.33
N ALA A 130 19.05 -0.74 19.09
CA ALA A 130 20.28 -1.44 19.49
C ALA A 130 20.81 -2.41 18.41
N ALA A 131 20.04 -2.69 17.36
CA ALA A 131 20.44 -3.51 16.21
C ALA A 131 21.13 -2.70 15.09
N HIS A 132 21.36 -1.40 15.33
CA HIS A 132 22.14 -0.47 14.51
C HIS A 132 23.50 -0.17 15.14
#